data_AF-A0A354GP84-F1
#
_entry.id   AF-A0A354GP84-F1
#
_cell.length_a   1.000
_cell.length_b   1.000
_cell.length_c   1.000
_cell.angle_alpha   90.00
_cell.angle_beta   90.00
_cell.angle_gamma   90.00
#
_symmetry.space_group_name_H-M   'P 1'
#
loop_
_entity.id
_entity.type
_entity.pdbx_description
1 polymer ?
#
loop_
_entity_poly.entity_id
_entity_poly.type
_entity_poly.pdbx_seq_one_letter_code
_entity_poly.pdbx_strand_id
1 'polypeptide(L)'
;LVLAVGNDGQWRRFCVAAAHPEWADDERFADNPARVRNRESLVPLVETVMRTKRTAEWKEVLAGADVPHAPVWTYADLFASPQAAARGL
;
A
#
# COMPACT_ATOMS: atom_id res chain seq x y z
N LEU A 1 -2.03 -3.40 7.67
CA LEU A 1 -1.04 -2.67 6.85
C LEU A 1 -1.75 -1.47 6.25
N VAL A 2 -1.12 -0.31 6.27
CA VAL A 2 -1.53 0.89 5.57
C VAL A 2 -0.70 0.98 4.30
N LEU A 3 -1.37 1.10 3.15
CA LEU A 3 -0.77 1.37 1.85
C LEU A 3 -0.93 2.86 1.55
N ALA A 4 0.16 3.54 1.23
CA ALA A 4 0.14 4.97 0.90
C ALA A 4 0.67 5.18 -0.52
N VAL A 5 -0.25 5.56 -1.42
CA VAL A 5 0.07 5.89 -2.82
C VAL A 5 -0.22 7.38 -3.03
N GLY A 6 0.83 8.19 -3.07
CA GLY A 6 0.76 9.66 -3.18
C GLY A 6 0.93 10.22 -4.59
N ASN A 7 1.33 9.40 -5.57
CA ASN A 7 1.47 9.81 -6.97
C ASN A 7 1.31 8.65 -7.95
N ASP A 8 1.23 8.96 -9.24
CA ASP A 8 0.97 7.98 -10.31
C ASP A 8 2.15 7.02 -10.54
N GLY A 9 3.38 7.46 -10.24
CA GLY A 9 4.55 6.59 -10.27
C GLY A 9 4.48 5.49 -9.19
N GLN A 10 4.10 5.86 -7.97
CA GLN A 10 3.85 4.91 -6.88
C GLN A 10 2.67 4.00 -7.20
N TRP A 11 1.61 4.53 -7.82
CA TRP A 11 0.47 3.75 -8.26
C TRP A 11 0.88 2.67 -9.25
N ARG A 12 1.61 3.04 -10.31
CA ARG A 12 2.10 2.09 -11.32
C ARG A 12 2.97 1.00 -10.72
N ARG A 13 3.88 1.35 -9.79
CA ARG A 13 4.70 0.35 -9.08
C ARG A 13 3.86 -0.58 -8.23
N PHE A 14 2.85 -0.06 -7.53
CA PHE A 14 1.91 -0.87 -6.78
C PHE A 14 1.12 -1.82 -7.69
N CYS A 15 0.60 -1.36 -8.83
CA CYS A 15 -0.12 -2.18 -9.80
C CYS A 15 0.71 -3.40 -10.25
N VAL A 16 1.99 -3.18 -10.60
CA VAL A 16 2.91 -4.27 -10.95
C VAL A 16 3.13 -5.22 -9.76
N ALA A 17 3.39 -4.68 -8.57
CA ALA A 17 3.60 -5.47 -7.35
C ALA A 17 2.35 -6.27 -6.92
N ALA A 18 1.17 -5.76 -7.23
CA ALA A 18 -0.13 -6.37 -7.03
C ALA A 18 -0.48 -7.42 -8.10
N ALA A 19 0.38 -7.62 -9.10
CA ALA A 19 0.13 -8.46 -10.28
C ALA A 19 -1.09 -8.01 -11.12
N HIS A 20 -1.41 -6.71 -11.07
CA HIS A 20 -2.45 -6.06 -11.85
C HIS A 20 -1.90 -4.82 -12.59
N PRO A 21 -0.89 -4.98 -13.47
CA PRO A 21 -0.29 -3.84 -14.19
C PRO A 21 -1.30 -3.06 -15.03
N GLU A 22 -2.38 -3.70 -15.49
CA GLU A 22 -3.45 -3.08 -16.28
C GLU A 22 -4.17 -1.93 -15.56
N TRP A 23 -4.18 -1.92 -14.23
CA TRP A 23 -4.79 -0.83 -13.46
C TRP A 23 -4.03 0.50 -13.58
N ALA A 24 -2.76 0.47 -13.98
CA ALA A 24 -1.97 1.68 -14.16
C ALA A 24 -2.36 2.46 -15.43
N ASP A 25 -2.96 1.76 -16.41
CA ASP A 25 -3.36 2.33 -17.70
C ASP A 25 -4.90 2.37 -17.87
N ASP A 26 -5.66 1.79 -16.93
CA ASP A 26 -7.12 1.93 -16.86
C ASP A 26 -7.50 3.40 -16.64
N GLU A 27 -8.31 3.98 -17.53
CA GLU A 27 -8.74 5.39 -17.47
C GLU A 27 -9.41 5.76 -16.14
N ARG A 28 -9.97 4.78 -15.42
CA ARG A 28 -10.58 4.99 -14.11
C ARG A 28 -9.55 5.22 -13.01
N PHE A 29 -8.31 4.76 -13.19
CA PHE A 29 -7.27 4.71 -12.15
C PHE A 29 -5.90 5.26 -12.57
N ALA A 30 -5.73 5.62 -13.85
CA ALA A 30 -4.44 6.04 -14.42
C ALA A 30 -3.82 7.24 -13.70
N ASP A 31 -4.64 8.23 -13.29
CA ASP A 31 -4.19 9.43 -12.58
C ASP A 31 -4.85 9.58 -11.20
N ASN A 32 -4.25 10.42 -10.35
CA ASN A 32 -4.73 10.61 -8.99
C ASN A 32 -6.18 11.15 -8.92
N PRO A 33 -6.57 12.19 -9.68
CA PRO A 33 -7.96 12.62 -9.74
C PRO A 33 -8.95 11.50 -10.12
N ALA A 34 -8.60 10.65 -11.09
CA ALA A 34 -9.41 9.52 -11.53
C ALA A 34 -9.55 8.50 -10.41
N ARG A 35 -8.46 8.15 -9.71
CA ARG A 35 -8.51 7.26 -8.54
C ARG A 35 -9.39 7.80 -7.41
N VAL A 36 -9.36 9.11 -7.17
CA VAL A 36 -10.23 9.75 -6.17
C VAL A 36 -11.70 9.68 -6.60
N ARG A 37 -12.02 10.01 -7.86
CA ARG A 37 -13.39 9.92 -8.39
C ARG A 37 -13.93 8.49 -8.38
N ASN A 38 -13.09 7.52 -8.70
CA ASN A 38 -13.44 6.10 -8.77
C ASN A 38 -13.07 5.33 -7.50
N ARG A 39 -12.90 6.02 -6.35
CA ARG A 39 -12.41 5.39 -5.12
C ARG A 39 -13.29 4.24 -4.65
N GLU A 40 -14.61 4.37 -4.79
CA GLU A 40 -15.58 3.35 -4.38
C GLU A 40 -15.45 2.05 -5.18
N SER A 41 -15.02 2.12 -6.44
CA SER A 41 -14.74 0.93 -7.25
C SER A 41 -13.30 0.44 -7.10
N LEU A 42 -12.35 1.35 -6.85
CA LEU A 42 -10.94 1.03 -6.67
C LEU A 42 -10.65 0.27 -5.37
N VAL A 43 -11.18 0.74 -4.25
CA VAL A 43 -10.87 0.21 -2.92
C VAL A 43 -11.21 -1.29 -2.81
N PRO A 44 -12.40 -1.78 -3.24
CA PRO A 44 -12.71 -3.21 -3.21
C PRO A 44 -11.76 -4.10 -4.02
N LEU A 45 -11.28 -3.60 -5.18
CA LEU A 45 -10.31 -4.32 -6.02
C LEU A 45 -8.97 -4.47 -5.29
N VAL A 46 -8.46 -3.35 -4.76
CA VAL A 46 -7.22 -3.33 -3.99
C VAL A 46 -7.34 -4.20 -2.74
N GLU A 47 -8.45 -4.12 -2.01
CA GLU A 47 -8.69 -4.94 -0.81
C GLU A 47 -8.69 -6.44 -1.14
N THR A 48 -9.32 -6.84 -2.24
CA THR A 48 -9.34 -8.23 -2.69
C THR A 48 -7.93 -8.75 -2.89
N VAL A 49 -7.09 -7.99 -3.59
CA VAL A 49 -5.68 -8.36 -3.79
C VAL A 49 -4.92 -8.36 -2.49
N MET A 50 -5.06 -7.32 -1.66
CA MET A 50 -4.34 -7.20 -0.39
C MET A 50 -4.68 -8.33 0.60
N ARG A 51 -5.82 -9.01 0.45
CA ARG A 51 -6.17 -10.20 1.25
C ARG A 51 -5.48 -11.50 0.80
N THR A 52 -4.85 -11.52 -0.37
CA THR A 52 -4.21 -12.73 -0.92
C THR A 52 -2.87 -13.11 -0.27
N LYS A 53 -2.25 -12.20 0.50
CA LYS A 53 -0.97 -12.42 1.19
C LYS A 53 -1.03 -11.90 2.62
N ARG A 54 -0.18 -12.45 3.49
CA ARG A 54 -0.05 -11.93 4.86
C ARG A 54 0.66 -10.57 4.86
N THR A 55 0.47 -9.80 5.93
CA THR A 55 1.12 -8.50 6.12
C THR A 55 2.65 -8.56 5.94
N ALA A 56 3.31 -9.61 6.43
CA ALA A 56 4.77 -9.76 6.29
C ALA A 56 5.20 -9.88 4.82
N GLU A 57 4.48 -10.67 4.03
CA GLU A 57 4.73 -10.85 2.60
C GLU A 57 4.48 -9.54 1.83
N TRP A 58 3.41 -8.81 2.16
CA TRP A 58 3.16 -7.51 1.57
C TRP A 58 4.24 -6.47 1.90
N LYS A 59 4.81 -6.50 3.11
CA LYS A 59 5.93 -5.61 3.45
C LYS A 59 7.13 -5.85 2.54
N GLU A 60 7.49 -7.11 2.31
CA GLU A 60 8.60 -7.46 1.43
C GLU A 60 8.33 -7.04 -0.03
N VAL A 61 7.13 -7.36 -0.54
CA VAL A 61 6.70 -7.01 -1.90
C VAL A 61 6.69 -5.50 -2.11
N LEU A 62 6.09 -4.73 -1.19
CA LEU A 62 5.95 -3.28 -1.31
C LEU A 62 7.28 -2.55 -1.07
N ALA A 63 8.13 -3.06 -0.18
CA ALA A 63 9.49 -2.54 -0.01
C ALA A 63 10.33 -2.75 -1.28
N GLY A 64 10.27 -3.94 -1.88
CA GLY A 64 10.96 -4.25 -3.14
C GLY A 64 10.48 -3.40 -4.32
N ALA A 65 9.22 -2.95 -4.29
CA ALA A 65 8.62 -2.10 -5.32
C ALA A 65 8.75 -0.59 -5.04
N ASP A 66 9.44 -0.17 -3.96
CA ASP A 66 9.52 1.24 -3.54
C ASP A 66 8.13 1.91 -3.44
N VAL A 67 7.19 1.20 -2.80
CA VAL A 67 5.83 1.69 -2.53
C VAL A 67 5.71 1.99 -1.02
N PRO A 68 5.42 3.25 -0.63
CA PRO A 68 5.27 3.61 0.78
C PRO A 68 4.18 2.80 1.48
N HIS A 69 4.53 2.22 2.62
CA HIS A 69 3.62 1.39 3.40
C HIS A 69 4.02 1.39 4.88
N ALA A 70 3.07 1.12 5.76
CA ALA A 70 3.30 1.01 7.19
C ALA A 70 2.50 -0.13 7.81
N PRO A 71 3.07 -0.92 8.73
CA PRO A 71 2.28 -1.85 9.53
C PRO A 71 1.25 -1.07 10.38
N VAL A 72 0.12 -1.72 10.69
CA VAL A 72 -0.78 -1.22 11.73
C VAL A 72 -0.31 -1.88 13.02
N TRP A 73 0.29 -1.10 13.91
CA TRP A 73 0.85 -1.58 15.16
C TRP A 73 -0.18 -1.64 16.27
N THR A 74 -0.08 -2.67 17.11
CA THR A 74 -0.68 -2.63 18.46
C THR A 74 0.16 -1.74 19.38
N TYR A 75 -0.37 -1.40 20.56
CA TYR A 75 0.43 -0.68 21.56
C TYR A 75 1.68 -1.46 21.97
N ALA A 76 1.58 -2.79 22.09
CA ALA A 76 2.74 -3.64 22.41
C ALA A 76 3.82 -3.55 21.32
N ASP A 77 3.43 -3.61 20.04
CA ASP A 77 4.36 -3.47 18.91
C ASP A 77 5.02 -2.08 18.88
N LEU A 78 4.26 -1.03 19.22
CA LEU A 78 4.77 0.34 19.27
C LEU A 78 5.89 0.48 20.29
N PHE A 79 5.66 0.05 21.55
CA PHE A 79 6.66 0.14 22.61
C PHE A 79 7.87 -0.78 22.38
N ALA A 80 7.68 -1.90 21.66
CA ALA A 80 8.77 -2.77 21.24
C ALA A 80 9.55 -2.24 20.02
N SER A 81 9.09 -1.15 19.39
CA SER A 81 9.72 -0.66 18.16
C SER A 81 11.09 -0.01 18.41
N PRO A 82 12.06 -0.17 17.48
CA PRO A 82 13.35 0.51 17.59
C PRO A 82 13.22 2.03 17.71
N GLN A 83 12.19 2.61 17.11
CA GLN A 83 11.94 4.04 17.15
C GLN A 83 11.43 4.51 18.52
N ALA A 84 10.58 3.73 19.20
CA ALA A 84 10.15 4.03 20.57
C ALA A 84 11.36 4.00 21.52
N ALA A 85 12.18 2.95 21.43
CA ALA A 85 13.42 2.83 22.19
C ALA A 85 14.37 4.02 21.93
N ALA A 86 14.56 4.40 20.66
CA ALA A 86 15.38 5.55 20.27
C ALA A 86 14.83 6.91 20.74
N ARG A 87 13.59 6.97 21.24
CA ARG A 87 12.95 8.16 21.77
C ARG A 87 12.72 8.09 23.29
N GLY A 88 13.23 7.06 23.96
CA GLY A 88 13.11 6.88 25.41
C GLY A 88 11.68 6.56 25.87
N LEU A 89 10.88 5.96 24.99
CA LEU A 89 9.54 5.46 25.29
C LEU A 89 9.56 3.97 25.62
#